data_AF-G5JF64-F1
#
_entry.id   AF-G5JF64-F1
#
_cell.length_a   1.000
_cell.length_b   1.000
_cell.length_c   1.000
_cell.angle_alpha   90.00
_cell.angle_beta   90.00
_cell.angle_gamma   90.00
#
_symmetry.space_group_name_H-M   'P 1'
#
loop_
_entity.id
_entity.type
_entity.pdbx_description
1 polymer ?
#
loop_
_entity_poly.entity_id
_entity_poly.type
_entity_poly.pdbx_seq_one_letter_code
_entity_poly.pdbx_strand_id
1 'polypeptide(L)'
;MKQKVDESKPAHFLYQCIVIGVVLLVSKIIESFMPIPMPASVIGLVLLFILLCTGVVKLRHVETVGTTLTNNIGLLFVPAGISVVNSLGVISRAPILIIGLIIVSTILLLICTGYVTELIMKLTSKGSTDDIAEDIKMKEAQAHD
;
A
#
# COMPACT_ATOMS: atom_id res chain seq x y z
N MET A 1 7.54 15.66 -24.44
CA MET A 1 7.61 14.36 -25.14
C MET A 1 6.25 13.70 -25.07
N LYS A 2 5.62 13.48 -26.23
CA LYS A 2 4.26 12.94 -26.40
C LYS A 2 4.21 11.48 -25.92
N GLN A 3 3.55 11.19 -24.80
CA GLN A 3 3.08 9.83 -24.53
C GLN A 3 1.86 9.56 -25.42
N LYS A 4 2.07 8.75 -26.45
CA LYS A 4 0.99 8.08 -27.19
C LYS A 4 0.22 7.20 -26.20
N VAL A 5 -1.01 7.61 -25.93
CA VAL A 5 -2.06 6.70 -25.45
C VAL A 5 -2.35 5.77 -26.61
N ASP A 6 -1.72 4.59 -26.60
CA ASP A 6 -1.97 3.55 -27.59
C ASP A 6 -3.24 2.78 -27.21
N GLU A 7 -4.24 2.97 -28.05
CA GLU A 7 -5.54 2.32 -28.05
C GLU A 7 -5.47 1.16 -29.05
N SER A 8 -5.10 -0.05 -28.62
CA SER A 8 -5.59 -1.34 -29.19
C SER A 8 -5.03 -2.59 -28.50
N LYS A 9 -5.87 -3.27 -27.70
CA LYS A 9 -6.15 -4.72 -27.79
C LYS A 9 -6.95 -5.22 -26.56
N PRO A 10 -8.09 -5.89 -26.75
CA PRO A 10 -8.94 -6.41 -25.67
C PRO A 10 -8.42 -7.74 -25.05
N ALA A 11 -7.10 -7.90 -24.90
CA ALA A 11 -6.47 -9.01 -24.15
C ALA A 11 -5.79 -8.53 -22.84
N HIS A 12 -6.12 -7.30 -22.43
CA HIS A 12 -5.35 -6.56 -21.43
C HIS A 12 -5.57 -7.08 -20.00
N PHE A 13 -6.83 -7.33 -19.60
CA PHE A 13 -7.18 -7.67 -18.21
C PHE A 13 -6.50 -8.95 -17.69
N LEU A 14 -6.51 -10.03 -18.49
CA LEU A 14 -5.90 -11.30 -18.09
C LEU A 14 -4.38 -11.18 -17.95
N TYR A 15 -3.73 -10.42 -18.84
CA TYR A 15 -2.30 -10.14 -18.74
C TYR A 15 -1.97 -9.37 -17.46
N GLN A 16 -2.75 -8.33 -17.13
CA GLN A 16 -2.55 -7.57 -15.90
C GLN A 16 -2.72 -8.45 -14.64
N CYS A 17 -3.73 -9.33 -14.62
CA CYS A 17 -3.92 -10.32 -13.55
C CYS A 17 -2.72 -11.27 -13.43
N ILE A 18 -2.19 -11.76 -14.54
CA ILE A 18 -1.01 -12.63 -14.56
C ILE A 18 0.22 -11.89 -14.03
N VAL A 19 0.44 -10.64 -14.43
CA VAL A 19 1.57 -9.84 -13.90
C VAL A 19 1.50 -9.70 -12.39
N ILE A 20 0.36 -9.28 -11.85
CA ILE A 20 0.16 -9.15 -10.39
C ILE A 20 0.31 -10.50 -9.69
N GLY A 21 -0.24 -11.58 -10.28
CA GLY A 21 -0.14 -12.94 -9.75
C GLY A 21 1.29 -13.49 -9.75
N VAL A 22 2.06 -13.26 -10.81
CA VAL A 22 3.47 -13.66 -10.91
C VAL A 22 4.31 -12.92 -9.88
N VAL A 23 4.11 -11.60 -9.73
CA VAL A 23 4.81 -10.82 -8.70
C VAL A 23 4.51 -11.38 -7.30
N LEU A 24 3.24 -11.66 -6.98
CA LEU A 24 2.88 -12.27 -5.70
C LEU A 24 3.49 -13.68 -5.50
N LEU A 25 3.55 -14.49 -6.56
CA LEU A 25 4.15 -15.83 -6.51
C LEU A 25 5.65 -15.74 -6.24
N VAL A 26 6.35 -14.83 -6.94
CA VAL A 26 7.77 -14.54 -6.72
C VAL A 26 7.99 -14.03 -5.29
N SER A 27 7.14 -13.13 -4.79
CA SER A 27 7.21 -12.64 -3.42
C SER A 27 6.97 -13.71 -2.37
N LYS A 28 6.09 -14.68 -2.62
CA LYS A 28 5.91 -15.85 -1.74
C LYS A 28 7.12 -16.78 -1.73
N ILE A 29 7.79 -16.94 -2.88
CA ILE A 29 9.05 -17.67 -2.93
C ILE A 29 10.08 -16.93 -2.08
N ILE A 30 10.24 -15.62 -2.27
CA ILE A 30 11.18 -14.78 -1.50
C ILE A 30 10.89 -14.85 0.01
N GLU A 31 9.62 -14.75 0.39
CA GLU A 31 9.17 -14.92 1.78
C GLU A 31 9.66 -16.26 2.36
N SER A 32 9.49 -17.36 1.62
CA SER A 32 9.91 -18.69 2.08
C SER A 32 11.43 -18.84 2.27
N PHE A 33 12.24 -18.00 1.63
CA PHE A 33 13.70 -17.97 1.85
C PHE A 33 14.12 -17.03 2.97
N MET A 34 13.25 -16.09 3.36
CA MET A 34 13.55 -15.08 4.38
C MET A 34 13.03 -15.52 5.75
N PRO A 35 13.87 -15.53 6.81
CA PRO A 35 13.44 -15.90 8.17
C PRO A 35 12.57 -14.83 8.87
N ILE A 36 12.17 -13.77 8.16
CA ILE A 36 11.41 -12.65 8.72
C ILE A 36 9.91 -12.87 8.44
N PRO A 37 9.02 -12.79 9.45
CA PRO A 37 7.58 -12.96 9.28
C PRO A 37 6.94 -11.72 8.65
N MET A 38 7.24 -11.45 7.37
CA MET A 38 6.54 -10.44 6.58
C MET A 38 5.54 -11.12 5.64
N PRO A 39 4.30 -10.61 5.54
CA PRO A 39 3.34 -11.15 4.58
C PRO A 39 3.84 -10.94 3.15
N ALA A 40 3.76 -11.99 2.32
CA ALA A 40 4.16 -11.97 0.92
C ALA A 40 3.53 -10.80 0.11
N SER A 41 2.34 -10.34 0.50
CA SER A 41 1.67 -9.19 -0.12
C SER A 41 2.48 -7.88 -0.01
N VAL A 42 3.09 -7.61 1.14
CA VAL A 42 3.90 -6.40 1.35
C VAL A 42 5.18 -6.48 0.54
N ILE A 43 5.82 -7.65 0.49
CA ILE A 43 7.00 -7.91 -0.35
C ILE A 43 6.64 -7.70 -1.83
N GLY A 44 5.46 -8.17 -2.25
CA GLY A 44 4.94 -7.97 -3.62
C GLY A 44 4.72 -6.52 -3.98
N LEU A 45 4.23 -5.70 -3.04
CA LEU A 45 4.06 -4.26 -3.26
C LEU A 45 5.40 -3.57 -3.50
N VAL A 46 6.40 -3.87 -2.67
CA VAL A 46 7.77 -3.31 -2.83
C VAL A 46 8.41 -3.79 -4.12
N LEU A 47 8.27 -5.08 -4.44
CA LEU A 47 8.81 -5.66 -5.67
C LEU A 47 8.17 -5.06 -6.93
N LEU A 48 6.84 -4.91 -6.94
CA LEU A 48 6.11 -4.28 -8.04
C LEU A 48 6.53 -2.82 -8.19
N PHE A 49 6.70 -2.10 -7.09
CA PHE A 49 7.16 -0.71 -7.09
C PHE A 49 8.55 -0.58 -7.73
N ILE A 50 9.50 -1.44 -7.36
CA ILE A 50 10.84 -1.45 -7.98
C ILE A 50 10.72 -1.74 -9.48
N LEU A 51 9.91 -2.72 -9.87
CA LEU A 51 9.71 -3.11 -11.28
C LEU A 51 9.07 -1.99 -12.11
N LEU A 52 8.25 -1.16 -11.47
CA LEU A 52 7.66 0.06 -12.01
C LEU A 52 8.71 1.16 -12.18
N CYS A 53 9.60 1.35 -11.19
CA CYS A 53 10.71 2.29 -11.24
C CYS A 53 11.75 1.92 -12.33
N THR A 54 12.03 0.63 -12.52
CA THR A 54 12.93 0.15 -13.59
C THR A 54 12.29 0.24 -14.99
N GLY A 55 10.99 0.55 -15.08
CA GLY A 55 10.27 0.69 -16.35
C GLY A 55 10.00 -0.63 -17.09
N VAL A 56 10.35 -1.77 -16.48
CA VAL A 56 10.10 -3.13 -17.00
C VAL A 56 8.59 -3.39 -17.06
N VAL A 57 7.86 -2.92 -16.03
CA VAL A 57 6.40 -2.95 -15.99
C VAL A 57 5.89 -1.51 -16.07
N LYS A 58 5.04 -1.19 -17.05
CA LYS A 58 4.36 0.10 -17.12
C LYS A 58 3.12 0.07 -16.22
N LEU A 59 2.80 1.19 -15.57
CA LEU A 59 1.63 1.33 -14.68
C LEU A 59 0.32 0.87 -15.36
N ARG A 60 0.18 1.16 -16.66
CA ARG A 60 -0.93 0.71 -17.51
C ARG A 60 -1.18 -0.81 -17.45
N HIS A 61 -0.17 -1.64 -17.16
CA HIS A 61 -0.28 -3.10 -17.07
C HIS A 61 -0.77 -3.61 -15.71
N VAL A 62 -1.01 -2.76 -14.71
CA VAL A 62 -1.52 -3.20 -13.40
C VAL A 62 -2.66 -2.32 -12.88
N GLU A 63 -2.78 -1.10 -13.40
CA GLU A 63 -3.74 -0.09 -12.94
C GLU A 63 -5.21 -0.52 -13.10
N THR A 64 -5.60 -1.11 -14.22
CA THR A 64 -7.01 -1.46 -14.46
C THR A 64 -7.48 -2.56 -13.52
N VAL A 65 -6.75 -3.68 -13.45
CA VAL A 65 -7.05 -4.80 -12.54
C VAL A 65 -6.94 -4.36 -11.09
N GLY A 66 -5.88 -3.63 -10.71
CA GLY A 66 -5.70 -3.15 -9.34
C GLY A 66 -6.84 -2.25 -8.87
N THR A 67 -7.30 -1.34 -9.74
CA THR A 67 -8.45 -0.47 -9.47
C THR A 67 -9.75 -1.28 -9.40
N THR A 68 -9.95 -2.25 -10.30
CA THR A 68 -11.14 -3.13 -10.26
C THR A 68 -11.19 -3.97 -8.99
N LEU A 69 -10.07 -4.55 -8.57
CA LEU A 69 -9.97 -5.36 -7.34
C LEU A 69 -10.21 -4.50 -6.08
N THR A 70 -9.64 -3.29 -6.06
CA THR A 70 -9.79 -2.37 -4.93
C THR A 70 -11.22 -1.83 -4.84
N ASN A 71 -11.84 -1.49 -5.98
CA ASN A 71 -13.26 -1.07 -6.01
C ASN A 71 -14.19 -2.20 -5.57
N ASN A 72 -13.80 -3.46 -5.77
CA ASN A 72 -14.56 -4.64 -5.37
C ASN A 72 -13.95 -5.35 -4.15
N ILE A 73 -13.22 -4.64 -3.28
CA ILE A 73 -12.55 -5.27 -2.13
C ILE A 73 -13.55 -5.98 -1.20
N GLY A 74 -14.79 -5.49 -1.13
CA GLY A 74 -15.90 -6.15 -0.43
C GLY A 74 -16.13 -7.59 -0.88
N LEU A 75 -15.98 -7.89 -2.18
CA LEU A 75 -16.10 -9.26 -2.73
C LEU A 75 -15.00 -10.16 -2.15
N LEU A 76 -13.75 -9.67 -2.06
CA LEU A 76 -12.63 -10.41 -1.46
C LEU A 76 -12.79 -10.61 0.05
N PHE A 77 -13.50 -9.71 0.74
CA PHE A 77 -13.79 -9.86 2.16
C PHE A 77 -14.89 -10.89 2.47
N VAL A 78 -15.79 -11.22 1.52
CA VAL A 78 -16.86 -12.21 1.76
C VAL A 78 -16.29 -13.60 2.12
N PRO A 79 -15.39 -14.21 1.33
CA PRO A 79 -14.78 -15.50 1.68
C PRO A 79 -14.02 -15.47 3.01
N ALA A 80 -13.25 -14.40 3.26
CA ALA A 80 -12.52 -14.22 4.50
C ALA A 80 -13.47 -14.11 5.72
N GLY A 81 -14.55 -13.35 5.57
CA GLY A 81 -15.59 -13.19 6.59
C GLY A 81 -16.31 -14.49 6.91
N ILE A 82 -16.65 -15.30 5.90
CA ILE A 82 -17.28 -16.62 6.09
C ILE A 82 -16.35 -17.54 6.92
N SER A 83 -15.05 -17.50 6.67
CA SER A 83 -14.06 -18.26 7.46
C SER A 83 -14.04 -17.85 8.94
N VAL A 84 -14.20 -16.55 9.21
CA VAL A 84 -14.29 -16.03 10.59
C VAL A 84 -15.60 -16.46 11.23
N VAL A 85 -16.72 -16.39 10.51
CA VAL A 85 -18.04 -16.84 10.98
C VAL A 85 -18.03 -18.34 11.33
N ASN A 86 -17.36 -19.18 10.54
CA ASN A 86 -17.20 -20.60 10.85
C ASN A 86 -16.39 -20.83 12.15
N SER A 87 -15.59 -19.84 12.57
CA SER A 87 -14.75 -19.90 13.78
C SER A 87 -15.38 -19.16 14.98
N LEU A 88 -16.68 -18.81 14.92
CA LEU A 88 -17.38 -18.06 15.98
C LEU A 88 -17.33 -18.73 17.35
N GLY A 89 -17.16 -20.05 17.43
CA GLY A 89 -17.01 -20.77 18.70
C GLY A 89 -15.80 -20.31 19.53
N VAL A 90 -14.74 -19.82 18.89
CA VAL A 90 -13.55 -19.27 19.56
C VAL A 90 -13.77 -17.82 19.96
N ILE A 91 -14.41 -17.03 19.07
CA ILE A 91 -14.76 -15.62 19.30
C ILE A 91 -15.75 -15.46 20.48
N SER A 92 -16.70 -16.38 20.60
CA SER A 92 -17.77 -16.32 21.61
C SER A 92 -17.27 -16.49 23.04
N ARG A 93 -16.06 -17.04 23.24
CA ARG A 93 -15.47 -17.20 24.57
C ARG A 93 -15.05 -15.89 25.23
N ALA A 94 -14.70 -14.86 24.45
CA ALA A 94 -14.21 -13.58 24.99
C ALA A 94 -14.46 -12.38 24.05
N PRO A 95 -15.71 -12.07 23.69
CA PRO A 95 -16.01 -11.01 22.72
C PRO A 95 -15.57 -9.61 23.20
N ILE A 96 -15.72 -9.33 24.50
CA ILE A 96 -15.30 -8.05 25.10
C ILE A 96 -13.77 -7.88 25.04
N LEU A 97 -13.01 -8.96 25.27
CA LEU A 97 -11.54 -8.88 25.25
C LEU A 97 -11.03 -8.64 23.83
N ILE A 98 -11.63 -9.29 22.84
CA ILE A 98 -11.28 -9.13 21.42
C ILE A 98 -11.57 -7.70 20.95
N ILE A 99 -12.74 -7.14 21.25
CA ILE A 99 -13.07 -5.77 20.83
C ILE A 99 -12.14 -4.75 21.50
N GLY A 100 -11.84 -4.93 22.79
CA GLY A 100 -10.88 -4.11 23.51
C GLY A 100 -9.48 -4.19 22.91
N LEU A 101 -9.00 -5.40 22.58
CA LEU A 101 -7.70 -5.62 21.95
C LEU A 101 -7.61 -4.94 20.59
N ILE A 102 -8.64 -5.03 19.75
CA ILE A 102 -8.65 -4.40 18.41
C ILE A 102 -8.56 -2.88 18.54
N ILE A 103 -9.37 -2.27 19.41
CA ILE A 103 -9.36 -0.82 19.61
C ILE A 103 -8.00 -0.35 20.14
N VAL A 104 -7.50 -1.01 21.19
CA VAL A 104 -6.22 -0.65 21.81
C VAL A 104 -5.06 -0.84 20.81
N SER A 105 -5.03 -1.96 20.09
CA SER A 105 -3.99 -2.21 19.07
C SER A 105 -4.07 -1.22 17.92
N THR A 106 -5.26 -0.79 17.51
CA THR A 106 -5.42 0.21 16.43
C THR A 106 -4.92 1.57 16.89
N ILE A 107 -5.29 2.01 18.10
CA ILE A 107 -4.81 3.27 18.65
C ILE A 107 -3.29 3.25 18.82
N LEU A 108 -2.74 2.17 19.38
CA LEU A 108 -1.29 2.00 19.53
C LEU A 108 -0.58 2.02 18.18
N LEU A 109 -1.11 1.32 17.17
CA LEU A 109 -0.54 1.33 15.82
C LEU A 109 -0.51 2.75 15.23
N LEU A 110 -1.63 3.48 15.32
CA LEU A 110 -1.72 4.86 14.81
C LEU A 110 -0.76 5.81 15.54
N ILE A 111 -0.64 5.70 16.86
CA ILE A 111 0.31 6.48 17.67
C ILE A 111 1.74 6.15 17.24
N CYS A 112 2.11 4.87 17.18
CA CYS A 112 3.44 4.45 16.75
C CYS A 112 3.78 4.93 15.34
N THR A 113 2.88 4.73 14.36
CA THR A 113 3.08 5.20 12.99
C THR A 113 3.21 6.71 12.93
N GLY A 114 2.41 7.45 13.70
CA GLY A 114 2.53 8.91 13.83
C GLY A 114 3.89 9.34 14.38
N TYR A 115 4.31 8.77 15.51
CA TYR A 115 5.61 9.09 16.13
C TYR A 115 6.80 8.73 15.22
N VAL A 116 6.75 7.58 14.55
CA VAL A 116 7.81 7.17 13.60
C VAL A 116 7.90 8.17 12.45
N THR A 117 6.75 8.60 11.91
CA THR A 117 6.70 9.61 10.84
C THR A 117 7.25 10.95 11.32
N GLU A 118 6.87 11.40 12.53
CA GLU A 118 7.36 12.64 13.13
C GLU A 118 8.88 12.59 13.38
N LEU A 119 9.40 11.46 13.84
CA LEU A 119 10.83 11.26 14.08
C LEU A 119 11.62 11.27 12.77
N ILE A 120 11.12 10.59 11.72
CA ILE A 120 11.70 10.64 10.38
C ILE A 120 11.65 12.07 9.83
N MET A 121 10.54 12.78 10.00
CA MET A 121 10.43 14.18 9.59
C MET A 121 11.40 15.08 10.34
N LYS A 122 11.63 14.89 11.64
CA LYS A 122 12.64 15.66 12.40
C LYS A 122 14.08 15.38 11.98
N LEU A 123 14.38 14.14 11.58
CA LEU A 123 15.70 13.75 11.07
C LEU A 123 15.94 14.23 9.63
N THR A 124 14.89 14.29 8.80
CA THR A 124 14.91 14.80 7.43
C THR A 124 14.73 16.33 7.34
N SER A 125 14.10 16.95 8.34
CA SER A 125 13.97 18.41 8.55
C SER A 125 15.28 18.99 9.11
N LYS A 126 16.36 18.67 8.43
CA LYS A 126 17.46 19.61 8.20
C LYS A 126 17.54 20.00 6.70
N GLY A 127 16.56 19.57 5.89
CA GLY A 127 16.43 19.93 4.47
C GLY A 127 15.05 20.48 4.09
N SER A 128 13.96 19.74 4.33
CA SER A 128 12.68 20.05 3.65
C SER A 128 11.70 21.02 4.33
N THR A 129 11.97 21.47 5.57
CA THR A 129 11.17 22.54 6.19
C THR A 129 11.73 23.92 5.85
N ASP A 130 13.02 24.00 5.54
CA ASP A 130 13.67 25.24 5.08
C ASP A 130 13.22 25.57 3.64
N ASP A 131 13.03 24.56 2.78
CA ASP A 131 12.55 24.72 1.40
C ASP A 131 11.13 25.35 1.33
N ILE A 132 10.23 24.93 2.23
CA ILE A 132 8.86 25.47 2.28
C ILE A 132 8.85 26.88 2.91
N ALA A 133 9.75 27.14 3.88
CA ALA A 133 9.87 28.44 4.53
C ALA A 133 10.52 29.51 3.62
N GLU A 134 11.49 29.14 2.77
CA GLU A 134 12.06 30.02 1.74
C GLU A 134 11.05 30.36 0.65
N ASP A 135 10.27 29.38 0.16
CA ASP A 135 9.23 29.61 -0.86
C ASP A 135 8.13 30.56 -0.35
N ILE A 136 7.81 30.50 0.95
CA ILE A 136 6.85 31.42 1.57
C ILE A 136 7.44 32.83 1.69
N LYS A 137 8.71 32.97 2.11
CA LYS A 137 9.38 34.28 2.21
C LYS A 137 9.60 34.96 0.85
N MET A 138 9.89 34.18 -0.20
CA MET A 138 10.03 34.70 -1.57
C MET A 138 8.70 35.26 -2.09
N LYS A 139 7.58 34.61 -1.75
CA LYS A 139 6.22 35.09 -2.09
C LYS A 139 5.81 36.34 -1.30
N GLU A 140 6.22 36.47 -0.05
CA GLU A 140 5.90 37.65 0.77
C GLU A 140 6.72 38.88 0.37
N ALA A 141 7.99 38.72 -0.02
CA ALA A 141 8.84 39.82 -0.48
C ALA A 141 8.40 40.41 -1.83
N GLN A 142 7.64 39.65 -2.65
CA GLN A 142 7.11 40.10 -3.93
C GLN A 142 5.71 40.73 -3.85
N ALA A 143 5.09 40.78 -2.65
CA ALA A 143 3.73 41.26 -2.46
C ALA A 143 3.63 42.71 -1.92
N HIS A 144 4.77 43.41 -1.76
CA HIS A 144 4.81 44.76 -1.17
C HIS A 144 5.54 45.81 -2.06
N ASP A 145 5.63 45.58 -3.37
CA ASP A 145 5.98 46.61 -4.36
C ASP A 145 4.77 46.89 -5.27
#